data_AF-A0A2A4RG24-F1
#
_entry.id   AF-A0A2A4RG24-F1
#
_cell.length_a   1.000
_cell.length_b   1.000
_cell.length_c   1.000
_cell.angle_alpha   90.00
_cell.angle_beta   90.00
_cell.angle_gamma   90.00
#
_symmetry.space_group_name_H-M   'P 1'
#
loop_
_entity.id
_entity.type
_entity.pdbx_description
1 polymer ?
#
loop_
_entity_poly.entity_id
_entity_poly.type
_entity_poly.pdbx_seq_one_letter_code
_entity_poly.pdbx_strand_id
1 'polypeptide(L)'
;MIMMMPSFAHAQCDPIQNAKLFPFDGQSGDRSGDSVSISGDIAVVGAWRDDENGENSGAAYVWKRVDGEWLEIAKLVASDPAVEARFGWSVSISGNFIIIGAPGVNGASIQGAAHVFLQFIGVWVEIEKFESNEGAARDFYGYSVSISGDRFIVGAPGLDDHGVGSGAGYMYELADFEWSQVGRFAPLDGQPFDRFGIGVSLSDDIAVFGARGDDDTAEDSGSAYIYTQLPGGEWDQRAKLLADDGGVLDWFGGAVAASGDTVVVGSVFNDAVGLESGSAYVYTSNDNGMNWAFNTKLVPDDGAAGDNFGYVAINGDTILAGAIFADTAAGTNSGVTYLYTRVGGSWVQRSKILPTEANAAFGVSASISDQYTIIGAPGEGLSGMAYIFDLNCPAIAADLTGDGTLNFFDVSAFLNAFAVSDPIADFTNDGQWNFFDVSAFLAAFSAGSP
;
A
#
# COMPACT_ATOMS: atom_id res chain seq x y z
N MET A 1 4.16 -0.62 -41.80
CA MET A 1 3.10 -1.41 -41.16
C MET A 1 3.69 -1.88 -39.85
N ILE A 2 3.45 -1.10 -38.79
CA ILE A 2 3.97 -1.36 -37.44
C ILE A 2 2.99 -2.38 -36.85
N MET A 3 3.41 -3.63 -36.71
CA MET A 3 2.65 -4.61 -35.94
C MET A 3 2.80 -4.25 -34.46
N MET A 4 1.68 -3.95 -33.82
CA MET A 4 1.55 -4.02 -32.37
C MET A 4 1.91 -5.46 -31.95
N MET A 5 2.88 -5.60 -31.05
CA MET A 5 3.13 -6.86 -30.35
C MET A 5 2.18 -6.93 -29.14
N PRO A 6 1.52 -8.08 -28.87
CA PRO A 6 0.72 -8.25 -27.67
C PRO A 6 1.61 -8.29 -26.42
N SER A 7 1.02 -7.84 -25.32
CA SER A 7 1.55 -7.74 -23.97
C SER A 7 2.25 -9.01 -23.49
N PHE A 8 3.35 -8.80 -22.78
CA PHE A 8 4.20 -9.83 -22.19
C PHE A 8 3.47 -10.56 -21.05
N ALA A 9 3.33 -11.88 -21.17
CA ALA A 9 2.94 -12.77 -20.07
C ALA A 9 4.22 -13.41 -19.52
N HIS A 10 4.57 -13.09 -18.28
CA HIS A 10 5.78 -13.58 -17.60
C HIS A 10 5.44 -14.46 -16.40
N ALA A 11 5.12 -15.73 -16.67
CA ALA A 11 5.34 -16.93 -15.82
C ALA A 11 5.52 -16.74 -14.30
N GLN A 12 4.47 -16.26 -13.66
CA GLN A 12 4.17 -16.48 -12.26
C GLN A 12 2.65 -16.54 -12.24
N CYS A 13 2.07 -17.63 -11.73
CA CYS A 13 0.61 -17.80 -11.76
C CYS A 13 -0.07 -16.63 -11.07
N ASP A 14 -1.22 -16.22 -11.61
CA ASP A 14 -1.97 -15.11 -11.07
C ASP A 14 -2.34 -15.34 -9.59
N PRO A 15 -2.25 -14.31 -8.74
CA PRO A 15 -2.67 -14.39 -7.34
C PRO A 15 -4.06 -15.02 -7.21
N ILE A 16 -4.18 -16.00 -6.33
CA ILE A 16 -5.43 -16.76 -6.16
C ILE A 16 -6.27 -16.07 -5.09
N GLN A 17 -7.51 -15.71 -5.42
CA GLN A 17 -8.43 -15.17 -4.43
C GLN A 17 -8.68 -16.22 -3.34
N ASN A 18 -8.23 -15.92 -2.13
CA ASN A 18 -8.36 -16.80 -0.97
C ASN A 18 -9.66 -16.52 -0.20
N ALA A 19 -10.00 -15.25 0.02
CA ALA A 19 -11.20 -14.88 0.76
C ALA A 19 -11.75 -13.50 0.35
N LYS A 20 -13.03 -13.29 0.64
CA LYS A 20 -13.68 -11.98 0.65
C LYS A 20 -14.02 -11.62 2.09
N LEU A 21 -13.61 -10.44 2.54
CA LEU A 21 -13.80 -9.93 3.89
C LEU A 21 -14.84 -8.81 3.86
N PHE A 22 -16.04 -9.11 4.34
CA PHE A 22 -17.11 -8.13 4.51
C PHE A 22 -17.61 -8.22 5.96
N PRO A 23 -17.84 -7.09 6.63
CA PRO A 23 -18.38 -7.09 7.99
C PRO A 23 -19.74 -7.77 8.10
N PHE A 24 -19.95 -8.55 9.15
CA PHE A 24 -21.23 -9.24 9.39
C PHE A 24 -22.40 -8.26 9.60
N ASP A 25 -22.13 -7.12 10.25
CA ASP A 25 -23.11 -6.07 10.55
C ASP A 25 -23.00 -4.86 9.61
N GLY A 26 -22.21 -4.97 8.54
CA GLY A 26 -21.94 -3.86 7.62
C GLY A 26 -23.21 -3.29 6.99
N GLN A 27 -23.35 -1.96 7.06
CA GLN A 27 -24.46 -1.19 6.51
C GLN A 27 -24.08 -0.44 5.24
N SER A 28 -25.10 0.00 4.49
CA SER A 28 -24.86 0.64 3.20
C SER A 28 -24.10 1.96 3.37
N GLY A 29 -22.93 2.05 2.76
CA GLY A 29 -22.11 3.26 2.77
C GLY A 29 -21.08 3.35 3.90
N ASP A 30 -20.87 2.30 4.69
CA ASP A 30 -19.86 2.27 5.78
C ASP A 30 -18.41 2.39 5.30
N ARG A 31 -18.18 2.22 3.98
CA ARG A 31 -16.87 2.37 3.32
C ARG A 31 -15.81 1.40 3.84
N SER A 32 -16.23 0.18 4.19
CA SER A 32 -15.31 -0.90 4.56
C SER A 32 -14.33 -1.17 3.41
N GLY A 33 -13.04 -1.18 3.70
CA GLY A 33 -12.00 -1.40 2.68
C GLY A 33 -11.36 -0.14 2.11
N ASP A 34 -11.78 1.05 2.55
CA ASP A 34 -11.04 2.29 2.24
C ASP A 34 -9.64 2.27 2.90
N SER A 35 -9.47 1.52 4.00
CA SER A 35 -8.17 1.23 4.60
C SER A 35 -8.08 -0.25 5.02
N VAL A 36 -6.93 -0.87 4.77
CA VAL A 36 -6.65 -2.26 5.08
C VAL A 36 -5.22 -2.45 5.57
N SER A 37 -4.99 -3.45 6.43
CA SER A 37 -3.64 -3.88 6.81
C SER A 37 -3.63 -5.36 7.18
N ILE A 38 -2.55 -6.08 6.88
CA ILE A 38 -2.38 -7.50 7.23
C ILE A 38 -1.03 -7.74 7.89
N SER A 39 -0.99 -8.62 8.90
CA SER A 39 0.23 -9.08 9.57
C SER A 39 0.04 -10.55 9.97
N GLY A 40 0.77 -11.44 9.29
CA GLY A 40 0.63 -12.88 9.42
C GLY A 40 -0.81 -13.34 9.17
N ASP A 41 -1.42 -13.97 10.16
CA ASP A 41 -2.77 -14.52 10.10
C ASP A 41 -3.86 -13.53 10.56
N ILE A 42 -3.54 -12.23 10.73
CA ILE A 42 -4.51 -11.21 11.14
C ILE A 42 -4.61 -10.12 10.07
N ALA A 43 -5.85 -9.79 9.70
CA ALA A 43 -6.18 -8.69 8.80
C ALA A 43 -7.11 -7.70 9.48
N VAL A 44 -6.96 -6.42 9.17
CA VAL A 44 -7.78 -5.32 9.67
C VAL A 44 -8.35 -4.56 8.50
N VAL A 45 -9.65 -4.24 8.55
CA VAL A 45 -10.34 -3.43 7.53
C VAL A 45 -11.07 -2.30 8.23
N GLY A 46 -10.76 -1.06 7.85
CA GLY A 46 -11.44 0.13 8.35
C GLY A 46 -12.76 0.38 7.63
N ALA A 47 -13.75 0.86 8.40
CA ALA A 47 -15.11 1.20 7.97
C ALA A 47 -15.48 2.57 8.58
N TRP A 48 -14.86 3.63 8.06
CA TRP A 48 -14.87 4.94 8.71
C TRP A 48 -16.22 5.66 8.69
N ARG A 49 -17.19 5.16 7.92
CA ARG A 49 -18.57 5.69 7.90
C ARG A 49 -19.56 4.85 8.70
N ASP A 50 -19.13 3.80 9.40
CA ASP A 50 -19.99 3.09 10.33
C ASP A 50 -20.63 4.09 11.31
N ASP A 51 -21.96 4.00 11.45
CA ASP A 51 -22.77 4.97 12.18
C ASP A 51 -23.41 4.40 13.46
N GLU A 52 -23.04 3.18 13.86
CA GLU A 52 -23.70 2.46 14.96
C GLU A 52 -23.53 3.21 16.29
N ASN A 53 -22.39 3.86 16.49
CA ASN A 53 -22.04 4.60 17.71
C ASN A 53 -22.10 6.13 17.54
N GLY A 54 -22.80 6.60 16.50
CA GLY A 54 -22.93 8.01 16.12
C GLY A 54 -22.61 8.22 14.64
N GLU A 55 -23.20 9.24 14.03
CA GLU A 55 -23.01 9.56 12.61
C GLU A 55 -21.53 9.61 12.24
N ASN A 56 -21.09 8.71 11.35
CA ASN A 56 -19.70 8.55 10.92
C ASN A 56 -18.71 8.47 12.11
N SER A 57 -19.11 7.82 13.21
CA SER A 57 -18.22 7.55 14.34
C SER A 57 -17.11 6.55 13.95
N GLY A 58 -17.44 5.61 13.06
CA GLY A 58 -16.52 4.70 12.40
C GLY A 58 -16.18 3.46 13.21
N ALA A 59 -15.72 2.42 12.51
CA ALA A 59 -15.30 1.14 13.07
C ALA A 59 -14.08 0.58 12.32
N ALA A 60 -13.42 -0.42 12.91
CA ALA A 60 -12.50 -1.29 12.21
C ALA A 60 -12.76 -2.74 12.58
N TYR A 61 -12.70 -3.63 11.62
CA TYR A 61 -13.00 -5.04 11.81
C TYR A 61 -11.71 -5.85 11.74
N VAL A 62 -11.62 -6.91 12.53
CA VAL A 62 -10.44 -7.77 12.60
C VAL A 62 -10.82 -9.18 12.18
N TRP A 63 -10.11 -9.69 11.19
CA TRP A 63 -10.22 -11.07 10.74
C TRP A 63 -8.99 -11.87 11.15
N LYS A 64 -9.20 -13.14 11.45
CA LYS A 64 -8.14 -14.09 11.73
C LYS A 64 -8.26 -15.31 10.83
N ARG A 65 -7.13 -15.72 10.27
CA ARG A 65 -7.04 -16.99 9.55
C ARG A 65 -6.97 -18.15 10.54
N VAL A 66 -7.91 -19.08 10.44
CA VAL A 66 -8.00 -20.30 11.25
C VAL A 66 -8.28 -21.46 10.30
N ASP A 67 -7.40 -22.46 10.29
CA ASP A 67 -7.52 -23.66 9.44
C ASP A 67 -7.72 -23.34 7.94
N GLY A 68 -7.12 -22.24 7.47
CA GLY A 68 -7.18 -21.81 6.07
C GLY A 68 -8.36 -20.89 5.73
N GLU A 69 -9.28 -20.65 6.66
CA GLU A 69 -10.43 -19.75 6.48
C GLU A 69 -10.24 -18.46 7.26
N TRP A 70 -10.72 -17.33 6.70
CA TRP A 70 -10.70 -16.04 7.38
C TRP A 70 -12.03 -15.81 8.12
N LEU A 71 -11.93 -15.62 9.43
CA LEU A 71 -13.09 -15.41 10.31
C LEU A 71 -13.02 -14.01 10.92
N GLU A 72 -14.13 -13.27 10.90
CA GLU A 72 -14.25 -12.04 11.67
C GLU A 72 -14.23 -12.38 13.17
N ILE A 73 -13.27 -11.82 13.91
CA ILE A 73 -13.07 -12.10 15.34
C ILE A 73 -13.33 -10.90 16.25
N ALA A 74 -13.38 -9.68 15.70
CA ALA A 74 -13.68 -8.47 16.46
C ALA A 74 -14.19 -7.34 15.56
N LYS A 75 -15.09 -6.51 16.13
CA LYS A 75 -15.35 -5.13 15.71
C LYS A 75 -14.72 -4.21 16.75
N LEU A 76 -13.85 -3.31 16.31
CA LEU A 76 -13.17 -2.31 17.11
C LEU A 76 -13.87 -0.97 16.90
N VAL A 77 -14.16 -0.29 18.01
CA VAL A 77 -14.71 1.05 18.04
C VAL A 77 -13.90 1.85 19.06
N ALA A 78 -13.81 3.16 18.87
CA ALA A 78 -13.17 4.04 19.85
C ALA A 78 -13.85 3.92 21.22
N SER A 79 -13.05 4.02 22.29
CA SER A 79 -13.52 4.06 23.68
C SER A 79 -14.37 5.29 24.00
N ASP A 80 -14.23 6.36 23.19
CA ASP A 80 -14.97 7.62 23.25
C ASP A 80 -15.54 8.01 21.88
N PRO A 81 -16.49 7.21 21.32
CA PRO A 81 -16.99 7.44 19.97
C PRO A 81 -17.64 8.82 19.86
N ALA A 82 -17.31 9.53 18.79
CA ALA A 82 -17.82 10.87 18.52
C ALA A 82 -18.34 10.98 17.09
N VAL A 83 -19.35 11.83 16.91
CA VAL A 83 -19.90 12.16 15.59
C VAL A 83 -18.80 12.72 14.70
N GLU A 84 -18.72 12.24 13.47
CA GLU A 84 -17.72 12.58 12.46
C GLU A 84 -16.27 12.27 12.87
N ALA A 85 -16.02 11.46 13.92
CA ALA A 85 -14.66 11.04 14.28
C ALA A 85 -13.98 10.23 13.17
N ARG A 86 -14.77 9.43 12.44
CA ARG A 86 -14.32 8.61 11.29
C ARG A 86 -13.22 7.62 11.70
N PHE A 87 -13.39 6.96 12.83
CA PHE A 87 -12.51 5.89 13.27
C PHE A 87 -12.43 4.77 12.23
N GLY A 88 -11.23 4.26 11.94
CA GLY A 88 -11.03 3.32 10.82
C GLY A 88 -10.71 4.02 9.50
N TRP A 89 -10.47 5.33 9.51
CA TRP A 89 -10.03 6.07 8.33
C TRP A 89 -8.67 5.57 7.83
N SER A 90 -7.75 5.29 8.76
CA SER A 90 -6.48 4.62 8.48
C SER A 90 -6.27 3.51 9.50
N VAL A 91 -5.73 2.37 9.06
CA VAL A 91 -5.45 1.21 9.93
C VAL A 91 -4.07 0.66 9.62
N SER A 92 -3.36 0.19 10.64
CA SER A 92 -2.09 -0.52 10.47
C SER A 92 -1.93 -1.56 11.59
N ILE A 93 -1.41 -2.74 11.26
CA ILE A 93 -1.19 -3.84 12.21
C ILE A 93 0.25 -4.34 12.15
N SER A 94 0.84 -4.59 13.31
CA SER A 94 2.12 -5.28 13.47
C SER A 94 2.08 -6.15 14.72
N GLY A 95 2.20 -7.47 14.54
CA GLY A 95 2.15 -8.42 15.64
C GLY A 95 0.82 -8.33 16.41
N ASN A 96 0.90 -7.93 17.69
CA ASN A 96 -0.26 -7.85 18.59
C ASN A 96 -0.83 -6.43 18.72
N PHE A 97 -0.37 -5.47 17.91
CA PHE A 97 -0.81 -4.08 17.98
C PHE A 97 -1.52 -3.67 16.70
N ILE A 98 -2.64 -2.97 16.86
CA ILE A 98 -3.36 -2.28 15.78
C ILE A 98 -3.40 -0.80 16.12
N ILE A 99 -3.04 0.04 15.15
CA ILE A 99 -3.21 1.50 15.23
C ILE A 99 -4.35 1.89 14.30
N ILE A 100 -5.26 2.72 14.79
CA ILE A 100 -6.43 3.17 14.04
C ILE A 100 -6.54 4.69 14.11
N GLY A 101 -6.57 5.33 12.95
CA GLY A 101 -6.78 6.76 12.82
C GLY A 101 -8.27 7.13 12.83
N ALA A 102 -8.56 8.24 13.52
CA ALA A 102 -9.85 8.90 13.58
C ALA A 102 -9.65 10.42 13.37
N PRO A 103 -9.31 10.87 12.14
CA PRO A 103 -8.84 12.23 11.90
C PRO A 103 -9.94 13.28 11.99
N GLY A 104 -11.20 12.86 11.98
CA GLY A 104 -12.28 13.81 12.15
C GLY A 104 -12.50 14.77 10.97
N VAL A 105 -12.05 14.40 9.77
CA VAL A 105 -12.08 15.31 8.60
C VAL A 105 -13.51 15.80 8.35
N ASN A 106 -13.71 17.13 8.29
CA ASN A 106 -14.99 17.84 8.21
C ASN A 106 -15.79 18.02 9.52
N GLY A 107 -15.39 17.39 10.62
CA GLY A 107 -15.86 17.76 11.95
C GLY A 107 -15.19 19.07 12.38
N ALA A 108 -15.94 20.17 12.37
CA ALA A 108 -15.38 21.51 12.57
C ALA A 108 -14.76 21.76 13.97
N SER A 109 -14.85 20.79 14.88
CA SER A 109 -14.42 20.90 16.28
C SER A 109 -13.53 19.76 16.77
N ILE A 110 -13.00 18.92 15.86
CA ILE A 110 -12.15 17.78 16.24
C ILE A 110 -10.75 17.92 15.65
N GLN A 111 -9.75 17.69 16.49
CA GLN A 111 -8.32 17.72 16.15
C GLN A 111 -7.84 16.41 15.51
N GLY A 112 -8.64 15.35 15.66
CA GLY A 112 -8.30 13.98 15.26
C GLY A 112 -7.61 13.19 16.38
N ALA A 113 -7.58 11.87 16.25
CA ALA A 113 -6.94 10.97 17.19
C ALA A 113 -6.35 9.73 16.49
N ALA A 114 -5.41 9.05 17.16
CA ALA A 114 -4.97 7.70 16.83
C ALA A 114 -5.17 6.79 18.06
N HIS A 115 -5.77 5.63 17.86
CA HIS A 115 -6.10 4.68 18.92
C HIS A 115 -5.27 3.42 18.79
N VAL A 116 -4.76 2.90 19.90
CA VAL A 116 -3.90 1.73 19.95
C VAL A 116 -4.61 0.59 20.64
N PHE A 117 -4.75 -0.52 19.91
CA PHE A 117 -5.34 -1.75 20.41
C PHE A 117 -4.26 -2.81 20.59
N LEU A 118 -4.31 -3.51 21.71
CA LEU A 118 -3.46 -4.66 22.03
C LEU A 118 -4.30 -5.94 22.05
N GLN A 119 -3.82 -6.99 21.39
CA GLN A 119 -4.37 -8.33 21.55
C GLN A 119 -3.84 -8.96 22.85
N PHE A 120 -4.75 -9.26 23.77
CA PHE A 120 -4.45 -9.94 25.02
C PHE A 120 -5.40 -11.13 25.22
N ILE A 121 -4.84 -12.34 25.27
CA ILE A 121 -5.58 -13.61 25.46
C ILE A 121 -6.75 -13.74 24.45
N GLY A 122 -6.49 -13.38 23.19
CA GLY A 122 -7.46 -13.49 22.10
C GLY A 122 -8.51 -12.38 22.05
N VAL A 123 -8.44 -11.36 22.90
CA VAL A 123 -9.32 -10.19 22.89
C VAL A 123 -8.52 -8.95 22.53
N TRP A 124 -9.09 -8.07 21.71
CA TRP A 124 -8.52 -6.76 21.39
C TRP A 124 -9.04 -5.71 22.38
N VAL A 125 -8.12 -4.96 22.98
CA VAL A 125 -8.44 -3.92 23.97
C VAL A 125 -7.76 -2.63 23.56
N GLU A 126 -8.50 -1.53 23.52
CA GLU A 126 -7.90 -0.20 23.39
C GLU A 126 -7.09 0.10 24.66
N ILE A 127 -5.79 0.26 24.51
CA ILE A 127 -4.88 0.53 25.62
C ILE A 127 -4.51 2.01 25.72
N GLU A 128 -4.59 2.73 24.61
CA GLU A 128 -4.16 4.13 24.57
C GLU A 128 -4.81 4.89 23.41
N LYS A 129 -5.01 6.19 23.63
CA LYS A 129 -5.47 7.16 22.64
C LYS A 129 -4.47 8.31 22.59
N PHE A 130 -4.04 8.65 21.38
CA PHE A 130 -3.12 9.74 21.10
C PHE A 130 -3.83 10.87 20.38
N GLU A 131 -3.54 12.08 20.81
CA GLU A 131 -3.97 13.31 20.18
C GLU A 131 -2.78 14.28 20.14
N SER A 132 -2.83 15.28 19.27
CA SER A 132 -1.83 16.36 19.30
C SER A 132 -1.99 17.19 20.57
N ASN A 133 -0.92 17.32 21.36
CA ASN A 133 -0.91 18.19 22.56
C ASN A 133 -1.11 19.69 22.22
N GLU A 134 -0.79 20.07 20.98
CA GLU A 134 -0.94 21.42 20.46
C GLU A 134 -2.21 21.55 19.57
N GLY A 135 -3.04 20.50 19.57
CA GLY A 135 -4.08 20.27 18.58
C GLY A 135 -5.09 21.40 18.48
N ALA A 136 -5.14 22.05 17.32
CA ALA A 136 -6.26 22.85 16.89
C ALA A 136 -7.28 21.97 16.16
N ALA A 137 -8.53 22.43 16.11
CA ALA A 137 -9.51 21.80 15.24
C ALA A 137 -8.98 21.83 13.79
N ARG A 138 -9.12 20.70 13.09
CA ARG A 138 -8.65 20.50 11.69
C ARG A 138 -7.17 20.22 11.49
N ASP A 139 -6.42 19.87 12.53
CA ASP A 139 -5.06 19.34 12.35
C ASP A 139 -5.06 17.93 11.73
N PHE A 140 -6.20 17.23 11.85
CA PHE A 140 -6.44 15.89 11.29
C PHE A 140 -5.43 14.85 11.78
N TYR A 141 -5.08 14.89 13.06
CA TYR A 141 -4.23 13.88 13.69
C TYR A 141 -4.83 12.47 13.50
N GLY A 142 -4.03 11.50 13.05
CA GLY A 142 -4.55 10.17 12.70
C GLY A 142 -5.03 10.07 11.25
N TYR A 143 -4.75 11.05 10.39
CA TYR A 143 -5.11 10.97 8.96
C TYR A 143 -4.48 9.76 8.28
N SER A 144 -3.25 9.44 8.66
CA SER A 144 -2.54 8.25 8.21
C SER A 144 -1.73 7.68 9.37
N VAL A 145 -1.67 6.35 9.48
CA VAL A 145 -0.93 5.65 10.54
C VAL A 145 -0.13 4.49 9.94
N SER A 146 1.03 4.19 10.54
CA SER A 146 1.83 3.01 10.18
C SER A 146 2.54 2.49 11.42
N ILE A 147 2.52 1.19 11.66
CA ILE A 147 3.23 0.52 12.76
C ILE A 147 4.23 -0.51 12.23
N SER A 148 5.41 -0.58 12.87
CA SER A 148 6.44 -1.58 12.61
C SER A 148 7.06 -1.99 13.94
N GLY A 149 6.85 -3.23 14.36
CA GLY A 149 7.32 -3.74 15.64
C GLY A 149 6.74 -2.95 16.83
N ASP A 150 7.62 -2.29 17.56
CA ASP A 150 7.39 -1.49 18.77
C ASP A 150 7.36 0.02 18.51
N ARG A 151 7.26 0.44 17.24
CA ARG A 151 7.16 1.85 16.84
C ARG A 151 6.00 2.08 15.90
N PHE A 152 5.35 3.23 16.05
CA PHE A 152 4.36 3.69 15.07
C PHE A 152 4.52 5.17 14.78
N ILE A 153 4.03 5.56 13.61
CA ILE A 153 3.95 6.96 13.18
C ILE A 153 2.52 7.36 12.87
N VAL A 154 2.23 8.65 13.10
CA VAL A 154 0.94 9.28 12.86
C VAL A 154 1.12 10.56 12.06
N GLY A 155 0.34 10.72 11.01
CA GLY A 155 0.25 11.94 10.21
C GLY A 155 -0.83 12.91 10.72
N ALA A 156 -0.52 14.20 10.67
CA ALA A 156 -1.40 15.32 10.97
C ALA A 156 -1.25 16.41 9.89
N PRO A 157 -1.78 16.19 8.68
CA PRO A 157 -1.54 17.04 7.50
C PRO A 157 -2.19 18.42 7.60
N GLY A 158 -3.06 18.66 8.58
CA GLY A 158 -3.69 19.94 8.80
C GLY A 158 -2.95 20.86 9.78
N LEU A 159 -1.85 20.40 10.38
CA LEU A 159 -1.11 21.19 11.36
C LEU A 159 -0.45 22.42 10.71
N ASP A 160 -0.39 23.53 11.45
CA ASP A 160 -0.06 24.86 10.92
C ASP A 160 1.36 25.38 11.25
N ASP A 161 2.30 24.50 11.63
CA ASP A 161 3.64 24.90 12.12
C ASP A 161 4.42 25.83 11.19
N HIS A 162 4.41 25.54 9.90
CA HIS A 162 5.12 26.29 8.86
C HIS A 162 4.13 27.03 7.95
N GLY A 163 2.96 27.37 8.50
CA GLY A 163 1.85 27.98 7.78
C GLY A 163 0.66 27.04 7.64
N VAL A 164 -0.48 27.59 7.20
CA VAL A 164 -1.76 26.86 7.21
C VAL A 164 -1.66 25.54 6.45
N GLY A 165 -1.92 24.41 7.11
CA GLY A 165 -1.90 23.08 6.52
C GLY A 165 -0.53 22.64 6.01
N SER A 166 0.57 23.13 6.59
CA SER A 166 1.91 22.63 6.27
C SER A 166 2.11 21.17 6.66
N GLY A 167 1.38 20.72 7.70
CA GLY A 167 1.35 19.34 8.17
C GLY A 167 2.50 18.97 9.11
N ALA A 168 2.37 17.82 9.77
CA ALA A 168 3.37 17.23 10.64
C ALA A 168 3.22 15.71 10.75
N GLY A 169 4.27 15.07 11.24
CA GLY A 169 4.33 13.67 11.60
C GLY A 169 4.75 13.48 13.05
N TYR A 170 4.30 12.40 13.69
CA TYR A 170 4.65 12.06 15.07
C TYR A 170 5.10 10.61 15.11
N MET A 171 6.07 10.29 15.98
CA MET A 171 6.51 8.92 16.21
C MET A 171 6.46 8.58 17.68
N TYR A 172 6.02 7.36 17.94
CA TYR A 172 5.92 6.77 19.25
C TYR A 172 6.67 5.45 19.29
N GLU A 173 7.27 5.17 20.43
CA GLU A 173 8.00 3.94 20.72
C GLU A 173 7.51 3.34 22.03
N LEU A 174 7.33 2.02 22.03
CA LEU A 174 6.92 1.25 23.19
C LEU A 174 8.14 0.83 23.99
N ALA A 175 8.29 1.39 25.19
CA ALA A 175 9.33 1.01 26.13
C ALA A 175 8.70 0.76 27.51
N ASP A 176 9.12 -0.32 28.18
CA ASP A 176 8.60 -0.69 29.51
C ASP A 176 7.06 -0.75 29.60
N PHE A 177 6.41 -1.21 28.53
CA PHE A 177 4.95 -1.30 28.36
C PHE A 177 4.21 0.05 28.31
N GLU A 178 4.92 1.15 28.12
CA GLU A 178 4.35 2.48 27.90
C GLU A 178 4.79 3.03 26.54
N TRP A 179 3.84 3.56 25.78
CA TRP A 179 4.15 4.29 24.56
C TRP A 179 4.58 5.71 24.92
N SER A 180 5.64 6.18 24.29
CA SER A 180 6.09 7.55 24.45
C SER A 180 6.40 8.18 23.11
N GLN A 181 6.11 9.47 22.96
CA GLN A 181 6.47 10.20 21.75
C GLN A 181 7.99 10.40 21.71
N VAL A 182 8.65 9.81 20.72
CA VAL A 182 10.10 9.89 20.52
C VAL A 182 10.50 10.77 19.33
N GLY A 183 9.53 11.15 18.48
CA GLY A 183 9.79 11.99 17.32
C GLY A 183 8.62 12.91 16.97
N ARG A 184 8.95 14.07 16.42
CA ARG A 184 8.02 15.01 15.79
C ARG A 184 8.71 15.54 14.53
N PHE A 185 8.04 15.39 13.40
CA PHE A 185 8.59 15.61 12.07
C PHE A 185 7.83 16.75 11.41
N ALA A 186 8.58 17.73 10.93
CA ALA A 186 8.10 18.74 10.02
C ALA A 186 9.27 19.09 9.09
N PRO A 187 9.05 19.17 7.77
CA PRO A 187 10.11 19.48 6.82
C PRO A 187 10.60 20.91 7.04
N LEU A 188 11.92 21.13 6.96
CA LEU A 188 12.53 22.44 7.19
C LEU A 188 12.12 23.48 6.14
N ASP A 189 11.79 23.00 4.95
CA ASP A 189 11.32 23.75 3.79
C ASP A 189 9.79 23.82 3.71
N GLY A 190 9.06 23.23 4.67
CA GLY A 190 7.60 23.18 4.68
C GLY A 190 6.97 24.55 4.47
N GLN A 191 5.97 24.59 3.59
CA GLN A 191 5.17 25.74 3.22
C GLN A 191 3.69 25.52 3.57
N PRO A 192 2.86 26.59 3.56
CA PRO A 192 1.42 26.42 3.67
C PRO A 192 0.87 25.47 2.60
N PHE A 193 -0.02 24.57 3.02
CA PHE A 193 -0.74 23.61 2.19
C PHE A 193 0.04 22.42 1.62
N ASP A 194 1.33 22.26 1.97
CA ASP A 194 2.13 21.09 1.59
C ASP A 194 1.53 19.77 2.10
N ARG A 195 0.79 19.82 3.23
CA ARG A 195 0.12 18.68 3.87
C ARG A 195 1.08 17.54 4.21
N PHE A 196 2.25 17.85 4.78
CA PHE A 196 3.18 16.84 5.25
C PHE A 196 2.50 15.85 6.21
N GLY A 197 2.75 14.56 6.02
CA GLY A 197 2.10 13.49 6.78
C GLY A 197 0.71 13.12 6.25
N ILE A 198 0.38 13.46 5.00
CA ILE A 198 -0.85 13.00 4.34
C ILE A 198 -0.83 11.50 4.04
N GLY A 199 0.36 10.96 3.76
CA GLY A 199 0.65 9.55 3.63
C GLY A 199 1.88 9.23 4.49
N VAL A 200 1.86 8.10 5.17
CA VAL A 200 2.98 7.68 6.02
C VAL A 200 3.26 6.19 5.85
N SER A 201 4.53 5.82 5.96
CA SER A 201 4.95 4.42 6.02
C SER A 201 6.16 4.28 6.93
N LEU A 202 6.16 3.25 7.78
CA LEU A 202 7.25 2.91 8.69
C LEU A 202 7.68 1.47 8.42
N SER A 203 8.97 1.28 8.14
CA SER A 203 9.61 -0.04 8.05
C SER A 203 10.91 0.03 8.83
N ASP A 204 10.98 -0.66 9.97
CA ASP A 204 12.17 -0.70 10.81
C ASP A 204 12.72 0.70 11.13
N ASP A 205 13.90 1.04 10.61
CA ASP A 205 14.64 2.29 10.81
C ASP A 205 14.35 3.36 9.75
N ILE A 206 13.33 3.17 8.90
CA ILE A 206 12.93 4.09 7.83
C ILE A 206 11.50 4.55 8.03
N ALA A 207 11.32 5.87 8.17
CA ALA A 207 10.02 6.53 8.21
C ALA A 207 9.87 7.43 6.98
N VAL A 208 8.75 7.29 6.28
CA VAL A 208 8.43 8.06 5.09
C VAL A 208 7.17 8.88 5.34
N PHE A 209 7.23 10.16 4.98
CA PHE A 209 6.11 11.09 5.06
C PHE A 209 5.91 11.75 3.71
N GLY A 210 4.70 11.67 3.17
CA GLY A 210 4.31 12.36 1.96
C GLY A 210 3.81 13.79 2.24
N ALA A 211 4.01 14.68 1.28
CA ALA A 211 3.51 16.06 1.27
C ALA A 211 2.96 16.36 -0.14
N ARG A 212 1.73 15.92 -0.41
CA ARG A 212 1.16 15.94 -1.76
C ARG A 212 0.91 17.35 -2.33
N GLY A 213 0.87 18.37 -1.46
CA GLY A 213 0.66 19.76 -1.86
C GLY A 213 1.94 20.57 -1.98
N ASP A 214 3.10 19.91 -1.94
CA ASP A 214 4.40 20.57 -2.09
C ASP A 214 4.58 21.08 -3.54
N ASP A 215 4.98 22.35 -3.67
CA ASP A 215 4.96 23.10 -4.93
C ASP A 215 6.35 23.20 -5.61
N ASP A 216 7.34 22.42 -5.17
CA ASP A 216 8.73 22.62 -5.59
C ASP A 216 8.98 22.42 -7.08
N THR A 217 8.25 21.49 -7.72
CA THR A 217 8.37 21.23 -9.16
C THR A 217 7.26 21.91 -9.98
N ALA A 218 6.03 21.85 -9.50
CA ALA A 218 4.85 22.55 -10.01
C ALA A 218 3.78 22.66 -8.90
N GLU A 219 2.72 23.45 -9.11
CA GLU A 219 1.61 23.61 -8.16
C GLU A 219 0.99 22.26 -7.78
N ASP A 220 0.99 21.92 -6.50
CA ASP A 220 0.57 20.65 -5.91
C ASP A 220 1.20 19.42 -6.60
N SER A 221 2.45 19.55 -7.06
CA SER A 221 3.19 18.43 -7.68
C SER A 221 3.54 17.34 -6.67
N GLY A 222 3.78 17.74 -5.42
CA GLY A 222 4.00 16.89 -4.27
C GLY A 222 5.45 16.44 -4.06
N SER A 223 5.75 16.04 -2.84
CA SER A 223 7.05 15.52 -2.42
C SER A 223 6.91 14.38 -1.40
N ALA A 224 7.97 13.62 -1.16
CA ALA A 224 8.05 12.65 -0.07
C ALA A 224 9.38 12.78 0.67
N TYR A 225 9.34 12.68 1.99
CA TYR A 225 10.49 12.86 2.86
C TYR A 225 10.82 11.54 3.54
N ILE A 226 12.10 11.17 3.51
CA ILE A 226 12.60 9.97 4.18
C ILE A 226 13.42 10.39 5.39
N TYR A 227 13.06 9.83 6.53
CA TYR A 227 13.79 9.92 7.78
C TYR A 227 14.38 8.55 8.12
N THR A 228 15.62 8.54 8.60
CA THR A 228 16.30 7.30 9.01
C THR A 228 16.82 7.44 10.42
N GLN A 229 16.65 6.38 11.21
CA GLN A 229 17.16 6.34 12.57
C GLN A 229 18.69 6.19 12.58
N LEU A 230 19.36 7.09 13.28
CA LEU A 230 20.80 7.05 13.50
C LEU A 230 21.19 6.05 14.60
N PRO A 231 22.45 5.58 14.58
CA PRO A 231 23.05 4.95 15.75
C PRO A 231 23.01 5.91 16.94
N GLY A 232 22.13 5.65 17.90
CA GLY A 232 21.85 6.54 19.03
C GLY A 232 20.36 6.84 19.24
N GLY A 233 19.50 6.51 18.27
CA GLY A 233 18.04 6.57 18.39
C GLY A 233 17.40 7.81 17.76
N GLU A 234 18.18 8.85 17.48
CA GLU A 234 17.74 10.07 16.81
C GLU A 234 17.32 9.82 15.35
N TRP A 235 16.38 10.60 14.84
CA TRP A 235 15.90 10.50 13.46
C TRP A 235 16.31 11.72 12.63
N ASP A 236 16.98 11.48 11.51
CA ASP A 236 17.42 12.53 10.58
C ASP A 236 16.65 12.45 9.26
N GLN A 237 16.27 13.60 8.70
CA GLN A 237 15.83 13.68 7.30
C GLN A 237 17.00 13.35 6.37
N ARG A 238 16.90 12.23 5.63
CA ARG A 238 17.93 11.76 4.69
C ARG A 238 17.66 12.15 3.25
N ALA A 239 16.39 12.25 2.87
CA ALA A 239 16.03 12.62 1.51
C ALA A 239 14.73 13.43 1.47
N LYS A 240 14.65 14.33 0.50
CA LYS A 240 13.41 14.82 -0.10
C LYS A 240 13.36 14.24 -1.52
N LEU A 241 12.29 13.52 -1.83
CA LEU A 241 12.03 12.90 -3.12
C LEU A 241 11.03 13.76 -3.87
N LEU A 242 11.33 14.01 -5.14
CA LEU A 242 10.52 14.74 -6.10
C LEU A 242 10.39 13.89 -7.36
N ALA A 243 9.28 14.00 -8.07
CA ALA A 243 9.17 13.44 -9.42
C ALA A 243 9.85 14.39 -10.42
N ASP A 244 10.82 13.89 -11.21
CA ASP A 244 11.51 14.70 -12.24
C ASP A 244 10.55 15.22 -13.32
N ASP A 245 9.43 14.54 -13.50
CA ASP A 245 8.32 14.86 -14.40
C ASP A 245 7.05 15.28 -13.64
N GLY A 246 7.21 15.79 -12.41
CA GLY A 246 6.12 16.32 -11.59
C GLY A 246 5.38 17.47 -12.29
N GLY A 247 4.10 17.22 -12.57
CA GLY A 247 3.14 18.17 -13.12
C GLY A 247 2.25 18.82 -12.06
N VAL A 248 1.38 19.71 -12.52
CA VAL A 248 0.40 20.39 -11.66
C VAL A 248 -0.61 19.37 -11.15
N LEU A 249 -0.84 19.32 -9.83
CA LEU A 249 -1.80 18.42 -9.16
C LEU A 249 -1.49 16.91 -9.31
N ASP A 250 -0.25 16.56 -9.67
CA ASP A 250 0.17 15.15 -9.80
C ASP A 250 0.17 14.39 -8.46
N TRP A 251 0.17 15.12 -7.34
CA TRP A 251 0.05 14.62 -5.97
C TRP A 251 1.06 13.52 -5.61
N PHE A 252 2.31 13.67 -6.05
CA PHE A 252 3.41 12.82 -5.62
C PHE A 252 3.50 12.82 -4.08
N GLY A 253 3.65 11.65 -3.46
CA GLY A 253 3.65 11.53 -2.00
C GLY A 253 2.24 11.43 -1.39
N GLY A 254 1.17 11.42 -2.19
CA GLY A 254 -0.17 11.13 -1.68
C GLY A 254 -0.31 9.71 -1.11
N ALA A 255 0.44 8.75 -1.66
CA ALA A 255 0.60 7.39 -1.15
C ALA A 255 2.10 7.05 -1.09
N VAL A 256 2.54 6.45 0.02
CA VAL A 256 3.93 6.04 0.24
C VAL A 256 3.97 4.67 0.88
N ALA A 257 4.94 3.85 0.52
CA ALA A 257 5.16 2.54 1.13
C ALA A 257 6.67 2.25 1.22
N ALA A 258 7.12 1.71 2.36
CA ALA A 258 8.52 1.38 2.61
C ALA A 258 8.65 -0.09 3.02
N SER A 259 9.72 -0.76 2.56
CA SER A 259 10.12 -2.08 3.03
C SER A 259 11.61 -2.26 2.83
N GLY A 260 12.34 -2.49 3.92
CA GLY A 260 13.79 -2.61 3.89
C GLY A 260 14.44 -1.41 3.20
N ASP A 261 15.26 -1.65 2.18
CA ASP A 261 16.02 -0.62 1.46
C ASP A 261 15.23 0.13 0.38
N THR A 262 13.92 -0.08 0.29
CA THR A 262 13.09 0.37 -0.82
C THR A 262 11.91 1.23 -0.36
N VAL A 263 11.70 2.34 -1.06
CA VAL A 263 10.55 3.23 -0.89
C VAL A 263 9.84 3.37 -2.23
N VAL A 264 8.52 3.26 -2.21
CA VAL A 264 7.64 3.50 -3.35
C VAL A 264 6.77 4.70 -3.05
N VAL A 265 6.68 5.62 -4.00
CA VAL A 265 5.87 6.83 -3.90
C VAL A 265 4.90 6.91 -5.05
N GLY A 266 3.62 7.02 -4.73
CA GLY A 266 2.54 7.20 -5.70
C GLY A 266 2.39 8.66 -6.13
N SER A 267 2.03 8.85 -7.39
CA SER A 267 1.61 10.12 -7.99
C SER A 267 0.37 9.85 -8.83
N VAL A 268 -0.76 9.80 -8.13
CA VAL A 268 -2.02 9.20 -8.62
C VAL A 268 -2.67 9.96 -9.77
N PHE A 269 -2.27 11.21 -10.02
CA PHE A 269 -2.79 12.05 -11.11
C PHE A 269 -1.75 12.38 -12.18
N ASN A 270 -0.54 11.80 -12.11
CA ASN A 270 0.49 12.05 -13.11
C ASN A 270 0.06 11.59 -14.52
N ASP A 271 0.38 12.40 -15.52
CA ASP A 271 0.02 12.18 -16.93
C ASP A 271 0.96 11.19 -17.65
N ALA A 272 1.32 10.07 -17.00
CA ALA A 272 2.39 9.18 -17.46
C ALA A 272 2.11 8.50 -18.81
N VAL A 273 0.89 8.01 -19.00
CA VAL A 273 0.43 7.29 -20.20
C VAL A 273 -0.69 8.08 -20.90
N GLY A 274 -1.56 8.70 -20.11
CA GLY A 274 -2.61 9.61 -20.56
C GLY A 274 -2.95 10.59 -19.43
N LEU A 275 -3.86 11.53 -19.70
CA LEU A 275 -4.32 12.49 -18.68
C LEU A 275 -4.76 11.76 -17.42
N GLU A 276 -4.20 12.09 -16.26
CA GLU A 276 -4.52 11.51 -14.96
C GLU A 276 -4.42 9.96 -14.94
N SER A 277 -3.55 9.36 -15.76
CA SER A 277 -3.36 7.90 -15.74
C SER A 277 -2.68 7.41 -14.45
N GLY A 278 -1.92 8.30 -13.82
CA GLY A 278 -1.16 8.02 -12.61
C GLY A 278 0.17 7.31 -12.84
N SER A 279 1.03 7.29 -11.82
CA SER A 279 2.31 6.59 -11.80
C SER A 279 2.77 6.27 -10.36
N ALA A 280 3.78 5.39 -10.24
CA ALA A 280 4.50 5.17 -9.00
C ALA A 280 6.01 5.20 -9.24
N TYR A 281 6.78 5.71 -8.28
CA TYR A 281 8.23 5.88 -8.39
C TYR A 281 8.90 5.06 -7.30
N VAL A 282 9.90 4.27 -7.68
CA VAL A 282 10.66 3.42 -6.76
C VAL A 282 12.03 4.04 -6.53
N TYR A 283 12.38 4.14 -5.25
CA TYR A 283 13.67 4.61 -4.78
C TYR A 283 14.32 3.52 -3.92
N THR A 284 15.64 3.42 -4.02
CA THR A 284 16.43 2.41 -3.31
C THR A 284 17.63 3.06 -2.62
N SER A 285 17.99 2.53 -1.46
CA SER A 285 19.21 2.88 -0.74
C SER A 285 20.20 1.71 -0.75
N ASN A 286 21.49 1.98 -0.95
CA ASN A 286 22.55 0.96 -0.89
C ASN A 286 23.43 1.05 0.37
N ASP A 287 23.06 1.90 1.32
CA ASP A 287 23.88 2.25 2.47
C ASP A 287 23.05 2.47 3.74
N ASN A 288 22.08 1.58 3.97
CA ASN A 288 21.22 1.54 5.15
C ASN A 288 20.44 2.83 5.38
N GLY A 289 19.74 3.30 4.34
CA GLY A 289 18.86 4.47 4.38
C GLY A 289 19.58 5.82 4.32
N MET A 290 20.91 5.83 4.22
CA MET A 290 21.68 7.08 4.30
C MET A 290 21.63 7.90 2.99
N ASN A 291 21.60 7.25 1.83
CA ASN A 291 21.46 7.88 0.52
C ASN A 291 20.40 7.15 -0.31
N TRP A 292 19.51 7.91 -0.93
CA TRP A 292 18.41 7.40 -1.74
C TRP A 292 18.58 7.78 -3.20
N ALA A 293 18.40 6.81 -4.09
CA ALA A 293 18.48 7.01 -5.53
C ALA A 293 17.19 6.53 -6.21
N PHE A 294 16.75 7.26 -7.24
CA PHE A 294 15.69 6.83 -8.13
C PHE A 294 16.11 5.53 -8.82
N ASN A 295 15.23 4.52 -8.77
CA ASN A 295 15.44 3.21 -9.40
C ASN A 295 14.62 3.11 -10.69
N THR A 296 13.29 3.28 -10.60
CA THR A 296 12.40 3.15 -11.75
C THR A 296 11.06 3.85 -11.54
N LYS A 297 10.38 4.18 -12.64
CA LYS A 297 8.98 4.61 -12.66
C LYS A 297 8.13 3.43 -13.13
N LEU A 298 7.10 3.11 -12.35
CA LEU A 298 6.10 2.08 -12.66
C LEU A 298 4.89 2.76 -13.31
N VAL A 299 4.48 2.19 -14.44
CA VAL A 299 3.22 2.49 -15.12
C VAL A 299 2.64 1.16 -15.60
N PRO A 300 1.32 0.97 -15.56
CA PRO A 300 0.69 -0.21 -16.11
C PRO A 300 0.92 -0.37 -17.61
N ASP A 301 1.12 -1.61 -18.08
CA ASP A 301 1.25 -1.89 -19.52
C ASP A 301 0.01 -1.51 -20.33
N ASP A 302 -1.16 -1.52 -19.69
CA ASP A 302 -2.45 -1.13 -20.27
C ASP A 302 -3.01 0.15 -19.66
N GLY A 303 -2.17 0.97 -19.04
CA GLY A 303 -2.62 2.21 -18.40
C GLY A 303 -3.37 3.11 -19.38
N ALA A 304 -4.48 3.68 -18.93
CA ALA A 304 -5.32 4.60 -19.68
C ALA A 304 -5.53 5.91 -18.91
N ALA A 305 -6.04 6.92 -19.62
CA ALA A 305 -6.35 8.21 -19.04
C ALA A 305 -7.45 8.07 -17.97
N GLY A 306 -7.25 8.68 -16.80
CA GLY A 306 -8.17 8.67 -15.68
C GLY A 306 -8.19 7.40 -14.83
N ASP A 307 -7.29 6.44 -15.08
CA ASP A 307 -7.21 5.19 -14.31
C ASP A 307 -6.73 5.41 -12.86
N ASN A 308 -6.04 6.53 -12.61
CA ASN A 308 -5.47 6.94 -11.32
C ASN A 308 -4.57 5.88 -10.68
N PHE A 309 -3.59 5.36 -11.42
CA PHE A 309 -2.59 4.44 -10.90
C PHE A 309 -1.66 5.11 -9.87
N GLY A 310 -1.33 4.43 -8.77
CA GLY A 310 -0.33 4.92 -7.82
C GLY A 310 -0.68 4.72 -6.34
N TYR A 311 -1.70 3.91 -6.03
CA TYR A 311 -2.00 3.50 -4.66
C TYR A 311 -1.09 2.32 -4.29
N VAL A 312 -0.03 2.57 -3.51
CA VAL A 312 1.11 1.63 -3.41
C VAL A 312 1.20 0.90 -2.08
N ALA A 313 1.64 -0.36 -2.13
CA ALA A 313 2.09 -1.16 -0.99
C ALA A 313 3.34 -1.96 -1.40
N ILE A 314 4.23 -2.26 -0.44
CA ILE A 314 5.45 -3.04 -0.69
C ILE A 314 5.76 -3.96 0.49
N ASN A 315 6.26 -5.16 0.19
CA ASN A 315 6.92 -6.04 1.16
C ASN A 315 8.04 -6.80 0.43
N GLY A 316 9.29 -6.52 0.83
CA GLY A 316 10.48 -7.05 0.19
C GLY A 316 10.49 -6.79 -1.32
N ASP A 317 10.54 -7.87 -2.09
CA ASP A 317 10.63 -7.85 -3.55
C ASP A 317 9.27 -7.83 -4.26
N THR A 318 8.18 -7.50 -3.57
CA THR A 318 6.83 -7.40 -4.15
C THR A 318 6.20 -6.03 -3.90
N ILE A 319 5.76 -5.38 -4.97
CA ILE A 319 4.99 -4.14 -4.95
C ILE A 319 3.59 -4.42 -5.47
N LEU A 320 2.59 -3.84 -4.80
CA LEU A 320 1.25 -3.67 -5.36
C LEU A 320 1.02 -2.20 -5.66
N ALA A 321 0.35 -1.94 -6.78
CA ALA A 321 -0.05 -0.59 -7.15
C ALA A 321 -1.47 -0.62 -7.75
N GLY A 322 -2.40 0.07 -7.09
CA GLY A 322 -3.79 0.20 -7.53
C GLY A 322 -3.98 1.31 -8.57
N ALA A 323 -4.80 1.03 -9.58
CA ALA A 323 -5.42 1.98 -10.49
C ALA A 323 -6.93 1.92 -10.28
N ILE A 324 -7.45 2.79 -9.42
CA ILE A 324 -8.77 2.60 -8.80
C ILE A 324 -9.95 2.87 -9.74
N PHE A 325 -9.70 3.52 -10.87
CA PHE A 325 -10.72 3.83 -11.87
C PHE A 325 -10.50 3.11 -13.19
N ALA A 326 -9.53 2.20 -13.26
CA ALA A 326 -9.34 1.35 -14.42
C ALA A 326 -10.63 0.57 -14.76
N ASP A 327 -11.01 0.64 -16.03
CA ASP A 327 -12.13 -0.12 -16.58
C ASP A 327 -11.71 -1.57 -16.85
N THR A 328 -12.52 -2.53 -16.40
CA THR A 328 -12.26 -3.96 -16.66
C THR A 328 -13.48 -4.65 -17.27
N ALA A 329 -13.36 -5.96 -17.52
CA ALA A 329 -14.50 -6.79 -17.88
C ALA A 329 -15.60 -6.82 -16.80
N ALA A 330 -15.29 -6.51 -15.54
CA ALA A 330 -16.28 -6.38 -14.46
C ALA A 330 -17.16 -5.12 -14.62
N GLY A 331 -16.68 -4.11 -15.35
CA GLY A 331 -17.40 -2.90 -15.72
C GLY A 331 -16.57 -1.64 -15.51
N THR A 332 -17.21 -0.48 -15.64
CA THR A 332 -16.56 0.81 -15.57
C THR A 332 -16.07 1.13 -14.16
N ASN A 333 -14.92 1.78 -14.03
CA ASN A 333 -14.31 2.19 -12.76
C ASN A 333 -14.23 1.05 -11.72
N SER A 334 -14.10 -0.19 -12.17
CA SER A 334 -13.97 -1.32 -11.26
C SER A 334 -12.64 -1.22 -10.49
N GLY A 335 -11.61 -0.68 -11.11
CA GLY A 335 -10.26 -0.63 -10.58
C GLY A 335 -9.51 -1.93 -10.81
N VAL A 336 -8.18 -1.85 -10.74
CA VAL A 336 -7.24 -2.96 -10.91
C VAL A 336 -6.10 -2.79 -9.92
N THR A 337 -5.59 -3.88 -9.35
CA THR A 337 -4.30 -3.86 -8.63
C THR A 337 -3.24 -4.59 -9.43
N TYR A 338 -2.15 -3.90 -9.74
CA TYR A 338 -1.02 -4.46 -10.47
C TYR A 338 0.03 -4.97 -9.47
N LEU A 339 0.50 -6.19 -9.70
CA LEU A 339 1.58 -6.80 -8.93
C LEU A 339 2.89 -6.68 -9.69
N TYR A 340 3.91 -6.13 -9.04
CA TYR A 340 5.26 -6.04 -9.57
C TYR A 340 6.22 -6.83 -8.68
N THR A 341 7.19 -7.51 -9.28
CA THR A 341 8.22 -8.27 -8.57
C THR A 341 9.61 -7.84 -9.00
N ARG A 342 10.55 -7.72 -8.05
CA ARG A 342 11.94 -7.40 -8.32
C ARG A 342 12.69 -8.65 -8.80
N VAL A 343 13.24 -8.61 -10.00
CA VAL A 343 14.08 -9.67 -10.60
C VAL A 343 15.34 -9.04 -11.18
N GLY A 344 16.51 -9.54 -10.77
CA GLY A 344 17.81 -8.99 -11.23
C GLY A 344 18.00 -7.50 -10.91
N GLY A 345 17.33 -6.97 -9.87
CA GLY A 345 17.35 -5.56 -9.50
C GLY A 345 16.38 -4.65 -10.29
N SER A 346 15.59 -5.21 -11.20
CA SER A 346 14.54 -4.49 -11.95
C SER A 346 13.15 -4.92 -11.52
N TRP A 347 12.20 -3.98 -11.49
CA TRP A 347 10.80 -4.27 -11.20
C TRP A 347 10.04 -4.62 -12.47
N VAL A 348 9.34 -5.75 -12.45
CA VAL A 348 8.58 -6.27 -13.60
C VAL A 348 7.12 -6.44 -13.19
N GLN A 349 6.17 -5.93 -13.99
CA GLN A 349 4.75 -6.19 -13.80
C GLN A 349 4.48 -7.68 -14.07
N ARG A 350 3.89 -8.38 -13.10
CA ARG A 350 3.64 -9.83 -13.16
C ARG A 350 2.19 -10.18 -13.42
N SER A 351 1.29 -9.56 -12.67
CA SER A 351 -0.12 -9.89 -12.69
C SER A 351 -0.99 -8.66 -12.53
N LYS A 352 -2.25 -8.82 -12.95
CA LYS A 352 -3.35 -7.90 -12.66
C LYS A 352 -4.36 -8.63 -11.80
N ILE A 353 -4.59 -8.11 -10.61
CA ILE A 353 -5.60 -8.61 -9.70
C ILE A 353 -6.86 -7.82 -9.97
N LEU A 354 -7.93 -8.53 -10.32
CA LEU A 354 -9.18 -7.94 -10.80
C LEU A 354 -10.28 -8.03 -9.73
N PRO A 355 -11.14 -7.00 -9.64
CA PRO A 355 -12.38 -7.06 -8.87
C PRO A 355 -13.41 -7.98 -9.51
N THR A 356 -14.52 -8.18 -8.81
CA THR A 356 -15.67 -8.92 -9.36
C THR A 356 -16.84 -8.03 -9.75
N GLU A 357 -16.83 -6.75 -9.37
CA GLU A 357 -17.90 -5.78 -9.64
C GLU A 357 -17.38 -4.46 -10.24
N ALA A 358 -18.27 -3.71 -10.87
CA ALA A 358 -18.00 -2.36 -11.37
C ALA A 358 -18.02 -1.33 -10.23
N ASN A 359 -17.39 -0.16 -10.42
CA ASN A 359 -17.31 0.92 -9.41
C ASN A 359 -16.76 0.49 -8.04
N ALA A 360 -15.97 -0.58 -8.02
CA ALA A 360 -15.43 -1.19 -6.82
C ALA A 360 -14.36 -0.32 -6.13
N ALA A 361 -13.72 0.59 -6.87
CA ALA A 361 -12.50 1.29 -6.45
C ALA A 361 -11.43 0.30 -5.93
N PHE A 362 -11.35 -0.87 -6.57
CA PHE A 362 -10.49 -1.96 -6.16
C PHE A 362 -9.02 -1.55 -6.27
N GLY A 363 -8.26 -1.75 -5.18
CA GLY A 363 -6.85 -1.34 -5.11
C GLY A 363 -6.61 0.02 -4.46
N VAL A 364 -7.63 0.68 -3.91
CA VAL A 364 -7.47 1.97 -3.20
C VAL A 364 -6.60 1.85 -1.95
N SER A 365 -6.59 0.67 -1.33
CA SER A 365 -5.75 0.33 -0.20
C SER A 365 -5.27 -1.11 -0.34
N ALA A 366 -4.02 -1.37 0.04
CA ALA A 366 -3.44 -2.70 0.00
C ALA A 366 -2.38 -2.86 1.09
N SER A 367 -2.14 -4.10 1.50
CA SER A 367 -1.08 -4.45 2.44
C SER A 367 -0.64 -5.90 2.20
N ILE A 368 0.65 -6.17 2.36
CA ILE A 368 1.26 -7.46 2.03
C ILE A 368 1.94 -8.02 3.27
N SER A 369 1.63 -9.26 3.63
CA SER A 369 2.32 -10.02 4.67
C SER A 369 2.67 -11.41 4.17
N ASP A 370 3.97 -11.69 4.07
CA ASP A 370 4.49 -12.96 3.56
C ASP A 370 3.86 -13.33 2.20
N GLN A 371 3.07 -14.40 2.19
CA GLN A 371 2.39 -14.91 1.00
C GLN A 371 0.99 -14.36 0.80
N TYR A 372 0.47 -13.51 1.69
CA TYR A 372 -0.88 -12.98 1.55
C TYR A 372 -0.84 -11.49 1.29
N THR A 373 -1.77 -11.04 0.45
CA THR A 373 -2.11 -9.63 0.35
C THR A 373 -3.57 -9.43 0.70
N ILE A 374 -3.85 -8.29 1.33
CA ILE A 374 -5.19 -7.74 1.45
C ILE A 374 -5.34 -6.56 0.48
N ILE A 375 -6.48 -6.46 -0.20
CA ILE A 375 -6.81 -5.37 -1.13
C ILE A 375 -8.21 -4.85 -0.81
N GLY A 376 -8.33 -3.54 -0.63
CA GLY A 376 -9.60 -2.85 -0.39
C GLY A 376 -10.43 -2.65 -1.66
N ALA A 377 -11.75 -2.77 -1.51
CA ALA A 377 -12.76 -2.59 -2.56
C ALA A 377 -14.01 -1.91 -1.95
N PRO A 378 -13.90 -0.65 -1.49
CA PRO A 378 -14.94 0.04 -0.72
C PRO A 378 -16.22 0.34 -1.51
N GLY A 379 -16.16 0.25 -2.84
CA GLY A 379 -17.31 0.42 -3.71
C GLY A 379 -18.09 -0.86 -3.97
N GLU A 380 -17.58 -2.03 -3.59
CA GLU A 380 -18.28 -3.31 -3.76
C GLU A 380 -19.22 -3.65 -2.61
N GLY A 381 -20.30 -4.36 -2.94
CA GLY A 381 -21.31 -4.73 -1.96
C GLY A 381 -22.03 -3.53 -1.36
N LEU A 382 -22.74 -3.74 -0.24
CA LEU A 382 -23.51 -2.67 0.41
C LEU A 382 -22.59 -1.74 1.22
N SER A 383 -21.72 -2.32 2.03
CA SER A 383 -20.89 -1.62 3.02
C SER A 383 -19.46 -1.35 2.57
N GLY A 384 -19.06 -1.80 1.37
CA GLY A 384 -17.66 -1.98 1.01
C GLY A 384 -17.11 -3.32 1.52
N MET A 385 -15.97 -3.76 0.99
CA MET A 385 -15.28 -4.98 1.42
C MET A 385 -13.77 -4.95 1.15
N ALA A 386 -13.08 -6.00 1.57
CA ALA A 386 -11.69 -6.27 1.20
C ALA A 386 -11.53 -7.72 0.71
N TYR A 387 -10.42 -7.99 0.03
CA TYR A 387 -10.10 -9.29 -0.54
C TYR A 387 -8.76 -9.78 -0.03
N ILE A 388 -8.66 -11.08 0.29
CA ILE A 388 -7.37 -11.74 0.52
C ILE A 388 -7.01 -12.52 -0.73
N PHE A 389 -5.79 -12.31 -1.22
CA PHE A 389 -5.18 -13.13 -2.26
C PHE A 389 -3.95 -13.84 -1.71
N ASP A 390 -3.77 -15.10 -2.12
CA ASP A 390 -2.53 -15.85 -1.93
C ASP A 390 -1.59 -15.52 -3.09
N LEU A 391 -0.43 -14.95 -2.75
CA LEU A 391 0.69 -14.64 -3.62
C LEU A 391 1.62 -15.84 -3.80
N ASN A 392 1.59 -16.81 -2.86
CA ASN A 392 2.25 -18.09 -3.05
C ASN A 392 1.38 -18.98 -3.91
N CYS A 393 1.48 -18.76 -5.21
CA CYS A 393 1.36 -19.89 -6.09
C CYS A 393 2.66 -20.71 -5.99
N PRO A 394 2.63 -22.04 -5.77
CA PRO A 394 3.83 -22.84 -5.98
C PRO A 394 4.30 -22.56 -7.39
N ALA A 395 5.49 -21.99 -7.53
CA ALA A 395 6.07 -21.71 -8.82
C ALA A 395 6.10 -23.00 -9.63
N ILE A 396 5.15 -23.15 -10.54
CA ILE A 396 5.44 -23.92 -11.71
C ILE A 396 6.31 -22.98 -12.53
N ALA A 397 7.60 -22.91 -12.20
CA ALA A 397 8.52 -21.98 -12.87
C ALA A 397 8.52 -22.18 -14.39
N ALA A 398 8.06 -23.33 -14.86
CA ALA A 398 7.90 -23.66 -16.26
C ALA A 398 6.51 -23.41 -16.87
N ASP A 399 5.52 -22.87 -16.13
CA ASP A 399 4.24 -22.42 -16.69
C ASP A 399 4.44 -21.01 -17.24
N LEU A 400 4.87 -20.96 -18.51
CA LEU A 400 5.21 -19.72 -19.19
C LEU A 400 4.01 -19.08 -19.90
N THR A 401 2.90 -19.80 -20.05
CA THR A 401 1.66 -19.22 -20.56
C THR A 401 0.80 -18.60 -19.46
N GLY A 402 1.08 -18.93 -18.19
CA GLY A 402 0.33 -18.45 -17.03
C GLY A 402 -1.07 -19.04 -16.95
N ASP A 403 -1.32 -20.16 -17.64
CA ASP A 403 -2.65 -20.79 -17.70
C ASP A 403 -2.91 -21.79 -16.57
N GLY A 404 -1.92 -21.99 -15.69
CA GLY A 404 -1.97 -22.92 -14.57
C GLY A 404 -1.71 -24.38 -14.95
N THR A 405 -1.38 -24.67 -16.22
CA THR A 405 -1.19 -26.03 -16.73
C THR A 405 0.11 -26.19 -17.51
N LEU A 406 0.99 -27.10 -17.06
CA LEU A 406 2.17 -27.44 -17.84
C LEU A 406 1.83 -28.27 -19.07
N ASN A 407 2.04 -27.66 -20.23
CA ASN A 407 1.74 -28.28 -21.51
C ASN A 407 2.73 -27.83 -22.60
N PHE A 408 2.46 -28.23 -23.84
CA PHE A 408 3.33 -27.92 -24.97
C PHE A 408 3.48 -26.40 -25.24
N PHE A 409 2.48 -25.60 -24.88
CA PHE A 409 2.49 -24.17 -25.09
C PHE A 409 3.52 -23.46 -24.22
N ASP A 410 3.80 -23.95 -23.01
CA ASP A 410 4.89 -23.42 -22.18
C ASP A 410 6.26 -23.68 -22.76
N VAL A 411 6.47 -24.89 -23.28
CA VAL A 411 7.72 -25.24 -23.99
C VAL A 411 7.89 -24.34 -25.20
N SER A 412 6.81 -24.08 -25.95
CA SER A 412 6.84 -23.16 -27.07
C SER A 412 7.14 -21.72 -26.63
N ALA A 413 6.57 -21.26 -25.52
CA ALA A 413 6.83 -19.93 -24.95
C ALA A 413 8.30 -19.79 -24.53
N PHE A 414 8.85 -20.81 -23.85
CA PHE A 414 10.26 -20.86 -23.45
C PHE A 414 11.18 -20.73 -24.65
N LEU A 415 10.94 -21.53 -25.69
CA LEU A 415 11.79 -21.54 -26.89
C LEU A 415 11.77 -20.20 -27.63
N ASN A 416 10.61 -19.56 -27.72
CA ASN A 416 10.49 -18.24 -28.33
C ASN A 416 11.25 -17.17 -27.53
N ALA A 417 11.10 -17.18 -26.21
CA ALA A 417 11.76 -16.28 -25.29
C ALA A 417 13.30 -16.47 -25.28
N PHE A 418 13.74 -17.72 -25.20
CA PHE A 418 15.16 -18.09 -25.23
C PHE A 418 15.85 -17.65 -26.53
N ALA A 419 15.14 -17.75 -27.66
CA ALA A 419 15.68 -17.36 -28.96
C ALA A 419 15.95 -15.85 -29.11
N VAL A 420 15.28 -15.01 -28.31
CA VAL A 420 15.45 -13.55 -28.33
C VAL A 420 16.16 -13.02 -27.09
N SER A 421 16.71 -13.92 -26.25
CA SER A 421 17.33 -13.56 -24.98
C SER A 421 16.38 -12.74 -24.08
N ASP A 422 15.10 -13.13 -24.05
CA ASP A 422 14.14 -12.53 -23.13
C ASP A 422 14.48 -12.94 -21.69
N PRO A 423 14.52 -12.01 -20.73
CA PRO A 423 14.78 -12.31 -19.32
C PRO A 423 13.94 -13.46 -18.73
N ILE A 424 12.74 -13.74 -19.25
CA ILE A 424 11.92 -14.88 -18.81
C ILE A 424 12.57 -16.24 -19.05
N ALA A 425 13.50 -16.31 -20.00
CA ALA A 425 14.19 -17.54 -20.36
C ALA A 425 15.55 -17.70 -19.65
N ASP A 426 15.94 -16.76 -18.80
CA ASP A 426 17.11 -16.88 -17.90
C ASP A 426 16.68 -17.56 -16.59
N PHE A 427 16.53 -18.89 -16.65
CA PHE A 427 16.07 -19.68 -15.50
C PHE A 427 17.12 -19.82 -14.39
N THR A 428 18.38 -19.48 -14.69
CA THR A 428 19.46 -19.53 -13.71
C THR A 428 19.77 -18.16 -13.08
N ASN A 429 19.16 -17.09 -13.62
CA ASN A 429 19.36 -15.69 -13.22
C ASN A 429 20.84 -15.27 -13.25
N ASP A 430 21.61 -15.79 -14.21
CA ASP A 430 23.05 -15.51 -14.34
C ASP A 430 23.37 -14.48 -15.44
N GLY A 431 22.35 -13.99 -16.15
CA GLY A 431 22.46 -13.05 -17.25
C GLY A 431 22.99 -13.68 -18.54
N GLN A 432 23.01 -15.01 -18.64
CA GLN A 432 23.46 -15.75 -19.81
C GLN A 432 22.47 -16.81 -20.27
N TRP A 433 21.72 -16.54 -21.35
CA TRP A 433 20.83 -17.52 -22.01
C TRP A 433 21.61 -18.67 -22.65
N ASN A 434 21.76 -19.75 -21.90
CA ASN A 434 22.60 -20.87 -22.27
C ASN A 434 21.92 -22.21 -21.94
N PHE A 435 22.66 -23.31 -22.12
CA PHE A 435 22.13 -24.65 -21.91
C PHE A 435 21.64 -24.90 -20.47
N PHE A 436 22.20 -24.20 -19.48
CA PHE A 436 21.80 -24.33 -18.08
C PHE A 436 20.38 -23.80 -17.84
N ASP A 437 19.94 -22.75 -18.54
CA ASP A 437 18.54 -22.29 -18.46
C ASP A 437 17.58 -23.29 -19.09
N VAL A 438 17.95 -23.87 -20.23
CA VAL A 438 17.15 -24.95 -20.85
C VAL A 438 17.03 -26.14 -19.90
N SER A 439 18.13 -26.52 -19.24
CA SER A 439 18.12 -27.61 -18.26
C SER A 439 17.27 -27.27 -17.03
N ALA A 440 17.34 -26.04 -16.54
CA ALA A 440 16.56 -25.57 -15.40
C ALA A 440 15.06 -25.49 -15.72
N PHE A 441 14.70 -24.98 -16.90
CA PHE A 441 13.33 -25.01 -17.42
C PHE A 441 12.78 -26.42 -17.51
N LEU A 442 13.51 -27.36 -18.13
CA LEU A 442 13.07 -28.75 -18.24
C LEU A 442 12.91 -29.42 -16.87
N ALA A 443 13.80 -29.13 -15.92
CA ALA A 443 13.67 -29.62 -14.54
C ALA A 443 12.39 -29.09 -13.89
N ALA A 444 12.13 -27.79 -13.98
CA ALA A 444 10.89 -27.18 -13.49
C ALA A 444 9.64 -27.74 -14.19
N PHE A 445 9.68 -27.92 -15.51
CA PHE A 445 8.58 -28.47 -16.31
C PHE A 445 8.27 -29.92 -15.92
N SER A 446 9.30 -30.71 -15.64
CA SER A 446 9.11 -32.10 -15.18
C SER A 446 8.67 -32.21 -13.72
N ALA A 447 8.98 -31.22 -12.88
CA ALA A 447 8.61 -31.18 -11.47
C ALA A 447 7.16 -30.74 -11.23
N GLY A 448 6.56 -29.98 -12.15
CA GLY A 448 5.20 -29.45 -12.06
C GLY A 448 4.10 -30.27 -12.76
N SER A 449 4.40 -31.48 -13.26
CA SER A 449 3.36 -32.42 -13.70
C SER A 449 2.63 -33.01 -12.48
N PRO A 450 1.31 -33.24 -12.54
CA PRO A 450 0.51 -33.66 -11.38
C PRO A 450 0.98 -34.96 -10.72
#